data_AF-A0A4R3XME2-F1
#
_entry.id   AF-A0A4R3XME2-F1
#
_cell.length_a   1.000
_cell.length_b   1.000
_cell.length_c   1.000
_cell.angle_alpha   90.00
_cell.angle_beta   90.00
_cell.angle_gamma   90.00
#
_symmetry.space_group_name_H-M   'P 1'
#
loop_
_entity.id
_entity.type
_entity.pdbx_description
1 polymer ?
#
loop_
_entity_poly.entity_id
_entity_poly.type
_entity_poly.pdbx_seq_one_letter_code
_entity_poly.pdbx_strand_id
1 'polypeptide(L)'
;MYRKEMRVREYPWNESDKSAKCRVRRAGASYYLYVSDLPDIRSAAWFLRKGKRVIASGITSEMPTALAQVEHAFENWTSNAWRVHG
;
A
#
# COMPACT_ATOMS: atom_id res chain seq x y z
N MET A 1 22.11 -9.48 -15.18
CA MET A 1 21.67 -8.62 -14.07
C MET A 1 20.24 -9.02 -13.73
N TYR A 2 20.02 -9.78 -12.65
CA TYR A 2 18.75 -10.47 -12.40
C TYR A 2 17.62 -9.47 -12.10
N ARG A 3 16.67 -9.37 -13.04
CA ARG A 3 15.42 -8.61 -12.91
C ARG A 3 14.57 -9.33 -11.86
N LYS A 4 14.65 -8.86 -10.61
CA LYS A 4 13.98 -9.43 -9.45
C LYS A 4 12.48 -9.48 -9.76
N GLU A 5 11.96 -10.71 -9.85
CA GLU A 5 10.56 -11.02 -10.13
C GLU A 5 9.65 -10.10 -9.31
N MET A 6 8.90 -9.28 -10.03
CA MET A 6 7.79 -8.51 -9.49
C MET A 6 6.72 -9.54 -9.12
N ARG A 7 6.83 -10.13 -7.92
CA ARG A 7 5.73 -10.92 -7.36
C ARG A 7 4.53 -9.99 -7.36
N VAL A 8 3.55 -10.28 -8.21
CA VAL A 8 2.23 -9.65 -8.15
C VAL A 8 1.78 -9.79 -6.71
N ARG A 9 1.67 -8.67 -6.00
CA ARG A 9 1.28 -8.69 -4.59
C ARG A 9 -0.15 -9.16 -4.53
N GLU A 10 -0.41 -10.26 -3.85
CA GLU A 10 -1.77 -10.71 -3.62
C GLU A 10 -2.43 -9.79 -2.59
N TYR A 11 -3.55 -9.20 -2.99
CA TYR A 11 -4.44 -8.41 -2.16
C TYR A 11 -5.72 -9.23 -1.94
N PRO A 12 -5.76 -10.15 -0.95
CA PRO A 12 -6.96 -10.91 -0.66
C PRO A 12 -8.09 -9.94 -0.29
N TRP A 13 -9.15 -9.97 -1.08
CA TRP A 13 -10.33 -9.15 -0.90
C TRP A 13 -11.23 -9.73 0.21
N ASN A 14 -11.64 -8.88 1.14
CA ASN A 14 -12.61 -9.16 2.17
C ASN A 14 -13.93 -8.48 1.81
N GLU A 15 -14.93 -9.29 1.48
CA GLU A 15 -16.27 -8.80 1.09
C GLU A 15 -17.02 -8.10 2.23
N SER A 16 -16.83 -8.54 3.48
CA SER A 16 -17.55 -7.98 4.63
C SER A 16 -17.11 -6.56 4.94
N ASP A 17 -15.79 -6.31 4.88
CA ASP A 17 -15.20 -5.01 5.19
C ASP A 17 -14.93 -4.18 3.93
N LYS A 18 -15.32 -4.68 2.75
CA LYS A 18 -15.02 -4.13 1.42
C LYS A 18 -13.58 -3.61 1.32
N SER A 19 -12.63 -4.45 1.71
CA SER A 19 -11.23 -4.05 1.81
C SER A 19 -10.27 -5.17 1.45
N ALA A 20 -9.05 -4.80 1.08
CA ALA A 20 -7.96 -5.75 0.88
C ALA A 20 -6.71 -5.32 1.63
N LYS A 21 -5.95 -6.32 2.08
CA LYS A 21 -4.71 -6.12 2.84
C LYS A 21 -3.60 -7.03 2.34
N CYS A 22 -2.48 -6.43 1.96
CA CYS A 22 -1.25 -7.13 1.64
C CYS A 22 -0.22 -6.93 2.77
N ARG A 23 0.43 -8.01 3.20
CA ARG A 23 1.56 -7.95 4.16
C ARG A 23 2.86 -8.21 3.41
N VAL A 24 3.80 -7.27 3.51
CA VAL A 24 5.11 -7.37 2.83
C VAL A 24 6.22 -7.23 3.85
N ARG A 25 7.28 -8.06 3.74
CA ARG A 25 8.51 -7.91 4.53
C ARG A 25 9.62 -7.37 3.65
N ARG A 26 10.29 -6.28 4.08
CA ARG A 26 11.42 -5.67 3.37
C ARG A 26 12.40 -5.07 4.39
N ALA A 27 13.69 -5.34 4.20
CA ALA A 27 14.78 -4.85 5.07
C ALA A 27 14.51 -5.06 6.59
N GLY A 28 14.11 -6.27 6.97
CA GLY A 28 13.84 -6.64 8.38
C GLY A 28 12.54 -6.06 8.98
N ALA A 29 11.81 -5.20 8.26
CA ALA A 29 10.56 -4.63 8.71
C ALA A 29 9.34 -5.27 8.03
N SER A 30 8.22 -5.35 8.77
CA SER A 30 6.91 -5.72 8.22
C SER A 30 6.10 -4.47 7.88
N TYR A 31 5.60 -4.45 6.65
CA TYR A 31 4.72 -3.42 6.12
C TYR A 31 3.35 -4.02 5.81
N TYR A 32 2.31 -3.21 5.96
CA TYR A 32 0.94 -3.55 5.61
C TYR A 32 0.42 -2.49 4.65
N LEU A 33 0.00 -2.93 3.48
CA LEU A 33 -0.63 -2.11 2.45
C LEU A 33 -2.12 -2.47 2.51
N TYR A 34 -2.96 -1.48 2.76
CA TYR A 34 -4.40 -1.65 2.93
C TYR A 34 -5.13 -0.73 1.97
N VAL A 35 -6.19 -1.25 1.36
CA VAL A 35 -7.13 -0.49 0.53
C VAL A 35 -8.55 -0.85 0.95
N SER A 36 -9.46 0.10 0.93
CA SER A 36 -10.87 -0.12 1.25
C SER A 36 -11.78 0.73 0.39
N ASP A 37 -12.95 0.20 0.08
CA ASP A 37 -14.02 0.93 -0.60
C ASP A 37 -14.73 1.85 0.41
N LEU A 38 -15.09 3.04 -0.02
CA LEU A 38 -15.84 4.03 0.75
C LEU A 38 -17.16 4.30 0.02
N PRO A 39 -18.19 3.45 0.24
CA PRO A 39 -19.40 3.47 -0.57
C PRO A 39 -20.18 4.79 -0.45
N ASP A 40 -20.21 5.39 0.73
CA ASP A 40 -20.97 6.62 1.00
C ASP A 40 -20.48 7.82 0.17
N ILE A 41 -19.19 7.84 -0.17
CA ILE A 41 -18.55 8.93 -0.93
C ILE A 41 -18.00 8.46 -2.28
N ARG A 42 -18.36 7.24 -2.72
CA ARG A 42 -17.93 6.64 -3.99
C ARG A 42 -16.42 6.81 -4.25
N SER A 43 -15.62 6.46 -3.25
CA SER A 43 -14.16 6.64 -3.25
C SER A 43 -13.49 5.39 -2.70
N ALA A 44 -12.16 5.36 -2.72
CA ALA A 44 -11.37 4.31 -2.08
C ALA A 44 -10.32 4.93 -1.15
N ALA A 45 -10.20 4.39 0.06
CA ALA A 45 -9.13 4.75 1.00
C ALA A 45 -7.94 3.82 0.82
N TRP A 46 -6.75 4.32 1.13
CA TRP A 46 -5.54 3.52 1.19
C TRP A 46 -4.63 3.91 2.35
N PHE A 47 -3.91 2.93 2.90
CA PHE A 47 -3.03 3.11 4.04
C PHE A 47 -1.79 2.23 3.92
N LEU A 48 -0.63 2.83 4.16
CA LEU A 48 0.64 2.14 4.34
C LEU A 48 1.05 2.19 5.82
N ARG A 49 1.26 1.01 6.41
CA ARG A 49 1.70 0.87 7.80
C ARG A 49 3.03 0.16 7.91
N LYS A 50 3.83 0.50 8.91
CA LYS A 50 5.00 -0.28 9.39
C LYS A 50 4.75 -0.68 10.84
N GLY A 51 4.54 -1.97 11.07
CA GLY A 51 4.02 -2.45 12.36
C GLY A 51 2.68 -1.76 12.70
N LYS A 52 2.60 -1.10 13.85
CA LYS A 52 1.37 -0.41 14.29
C LYS A 52 1.19 1.01 13.70
N ARG A 53 2.27 1.65 13.23
CA ARG A 53 2.28 3.05 12.77
C ARG A 53 1.81 3.19 11.33
N VAL A 54 0.88 4.12 11.07
CA VAL A 54 0.56 4.61 9.71
C VAL A 54 1.66 5.57 9.28
N ILE A 55 2.17 5.36 8.07
CA ILE A 55 3.28 6.12 7.48
C ILE A 55 2.79 7.00 6.34
N ALA A 56 1.84 6.49 5.56
CA ALA A 56 1.17 7.23 4.50
C ALA A 56 -0.26 6.75 4.38
N SER A 57 -1.16 7.64 3.95
CA SER A 57 -2.57 7.33 3.71
C SER A 57 -3.18 8.37 2.78
N GLY A 58 -4.29 8.03 2.15
CA GLY A 58 -5.06 8.95 1.33
C GLY A 58 -6.40 8.37 0.91
N ILE A 59 -7.15 9.18 0.15
CA ILE A 59 -8.43 8.82 -0.47
C ILE A 59 -8.31 9.16 -1.96
N THR A 60 -8.82 8.28 -2.82
CA THR A 60 -8.88 8.44 -4.27
C THR A 60 -10.28 8.15 -4.78
N SER A 61 -10.59 8.54 -6.01
CA SER A 61 -11.91 8.32 -6.62
C SER A 61 -12.25 6.84 -6.83
N GLU A 62 -11.26 5.98 -7.02
CA GLU A 62 -11.49 4.56 -7.35
C GLU A 62 -10.43 3.62 -6.76
N MET A 63 -10.81 2.35 -6.62
CA MET A 63 -9.99 1.29 -6.04
C MET A 63 -8.67 1.03 -6.79
N PRO A 64 -8.63 1.00 -8.14
CA PRO A 64 -7.36 0.81 -8.86
C PRO A 64 -6.34 1.91 -8.55
N THR A 65 -6.80 3.16 -8.42
CA THR A 65 -5.92 4.27 -8.03
C THR A 65 -5.43 4.12 -6.59
N ALA A 66 -6.30 3.75 -5.65
CA ALA A 66 -5.91 3.51 -4.26
C ALA A 66 -4.82 2.43 -4.14
N LEU A 67 -4.96 1.34 -4.91
CA LEU A 67 -3.97 0.27 -5.01
C LEU A 67 -2.63 0.79 -5.54
N ALA A 68 -2.65 1.51 -6.67
CA ALA A 68 -1.44 2.09 -7.25
C ALA A 68 -0.74 3.05 -6.28
N GLN A 69 -1.50 3.88 -5.56
CA GLN A 69 -0.97 4.86 -4.61
C GLN A 69 -0.30 4.19 -3.40
N VAL A 70 -0.92 3.15 -2.81
CA VAL A 70 -0.32 2.47 -1.66
C VAL A 70 0.95 1.69 -2.05
N GLU A 71 0.99 1.13 -3.26
CA GLU A 71 2.19 0.49 -3.79
C GLU A 71 3.31 1.48 -4.08
N HIS A 72 2.96 2.62 -4.69
CA HIS A 72 3.90 3.70 -4.94
C HIS A 72 4.48 4.26 -3.62
N ALA A 73 3.62 4.51 -2.63
CA ALA A 73 4.03 4.96 -1.30
C ALA A 73 4.97 3.93 -0.64
N PHE A 74 4.68 2.63 -0.77
CA PHE A 74 5.54 1.58 -0.26
C PHE A 74 6.92 1.57 -0.94
N GLU A 75 6.97 1.63 -2.27
CA GLU A 75 8.23 1.66 -3.01
C GLU A 75 9.06 2.89 -2.65
N ASN A 76 8.45 4.07 -2.60
CA ASN A 76 9.14 5.30 -2.20
C ASN A 76 9.68 5.20 -0.78
N TRP A 77 8.85 4.77 0.18
CA TRP A 77 9.25 4.67 1.57
C TRP A 77 10.37 3.66 1.81
N THR A 78 10.34 2.53 1.10
CA THR A 78 11.27 1.42 1.33
C THR A 78 12.53 1.46 0.46
N SER A 79 12.55 2.26 -0.60
CA SER A 79 13.74 2.51 -1.42
C SER A 79 14.69 3.55 -0.81
N ASN A 80 14.30 4.21 0.29
CA ASN A 80 14.98 5.42 0.80
C ASN A 80 15.10 6.54 -0.26
N ALA A 81 14.28 6.54 -1.32
CA ALA A 81 14.26 7.61 -2.33
C ALA A 81 13.81 8.97 -1.75
N TRP A 82 13.31 8.99 -0.52
CA TRP A 82 13.02 10.20 0.26
C TRP A 82 14.25 10.79 0.98
N ARG A 83 15.41 10.13 0.94
CA ARG A 83 16.65 10.72 1.47
C ARG A 83 17.11 11.83 0.53
N VAL A 84 16.68 13.04 0.83
CA VAL A 84 17.40 14.26 0.42
C VAL A 84 18.81 14.11 0.99
N HIS A 85 19.81 14.03 0.11
CA HIS A 85 21.21 14.15 0.49
C HIS A 85 21.40 15.56 1.07
N GLY A 86 21.40 15.66 2.40
CA GLY A 86 21.90 16.85 3.11
C GLY A 86 23.42 16.82 3.18
#